data_AF-A0A834JZZ3-F1
#
_entry.id   AF-A0A834JZZ3-F1
#
_cell.length_a   1.000
_cell.length_b   1.000
_cell.length_c   1.000
_cell.angle_alpha   90.00
_cell.angle_beta   90.00
_cell.angle_gamma   90.00
#
_symmetry.space_group_name_H-M   'P 1'
#
loop_
_entity.id
_entity.type
_entity.pdbx_description
1 polymer ?
#
loop_
_entity_poly.entity_id
_entity_poly.type
_entity_poly.pdbx_seq_one_letter_code
_entity_poly.pdbx_strand_id
1 'polypeptide(L)'
;MDNFFTNASLATKLLAKRTILFGSIRSNRRELSQLENLNNDRIPKTVAYYNKTKFGFDVTDQQMVRKYSVKSKSYRWPVQVSFNILLVAEELAEEYHEFLQEEKENLQEMLSDQDNISHLQKMSDTIVQKKQNN
;
A
#
# COMPACT_ATOMS: atom_id res chain seq x y z
N MET A 1 -3.40 12.18 7.54
CA MET A 1 -2.56 13.12 8.30
C MET A 1 -3.42 14.00 9.18
N ASP A 2 -3.38 13.82 10.49
CA ASP A 2 -4.19 14.67 11.38
C ASP A 2 -3.75 16.13 11.36
N ASN A 3 -4.66 17.00 11.80
CA ASN A 3 -4.52 18.46 11.85
C ASN A 3 -3.22 18.94 12.55
N PHE A 4 -2.58 18.08 13.32
CA PHE A 4 -1.32 18.33 13.99
C PHE A 4 -0.14 18.49 13.01
N PHE A 5 -0.10 17.67 11.95
CA PHE A 5 1.01 17.63 11.00
C PHE A 5 0.81 18.50 9.76
N THR A 6 -0.34 19.20 9.67
CA THR A 6 -0.73 19.98 8.49
C THR A 6 -0.42 21.47 8.69
N ASN A 7 0.45 21.99 7.83
CA ASN A 7 0.90 23.38 7.85
C ASN A 7 1.12 23.86 6.40
N ALA A 8 0.66 25.06 6.04
CA ALA A 8 0.79 25.57 4.68
C ALA A 8 2.27 25.82 4.29
N SER A 9 3.09 26.32 5.22
CA SER A 9 4.53 26.49 5.03
C SER A 9 5.25 25.16 4.81
N LEU A 10 4.79 24.08 5.47
CA LEU A 10 5.33 22.75 5.24
C LEU A 10 4.93 22.22 3.86
N ALA A 11 3.68 22.43 3.45
CA ALA A 11 3.17 21.99 2.16
C ALA A 11 3.95 22.63 0.99
N THR A 12 4.25 23.94 1.06
CA THR A 12 5.04 24.62 0.03
C THR A 12 6.49 24.12 -0.02
N LYS A 13 7.10 23.83 1.14
CA LYS A 13 8.44 23.22 1.22
C LYS A 13 8.47 21.79 0.66
N LEU A 14 7.42 21.00 0.90
CA LEU A 14 7.29 19.64 0.37
C LEU A 14 7.02 19.63 -1.13
N LEU A 15 6.29 20.61 -1.64
CA LEU A 15 6.05 20.77 -3.07
C LEU A 15 7.37 20.95 -3.84
N ALA A 16 8.30 21.74 -3.29
CA ALA A 16 9.66 21.88 -3.84
C ALA A 16 10.43 20.55 -3.87
N LYS A 17 10.07 19.59 -3.00
CA LYS A 17 10.64 18.23 -2.93
C LYS A 17 9.83 17.19 -3.70
N ARG A 18 8.87 17.60 -4.54
CA ARG A 18 7.94 16.72 -5.28
C ARG A 18 7.05 15.84 -4.39
N THR A 19 6.77 16.28 -3.16
CA THR A 19 5.85 15.59 -2.26
C THR A 19 4.63 16.48 -2.02
N ILE A 20 3.44 15.95 -2.29
CA ILE A 20 2.18 16.70 -2.08
C ILE A 20 1.61 16.32 -0.72
N LEU A 21 1.39 17.33 0.14
CA LEU A 21 0.79 17.14 1.46
C LEU A 21 -0.74 17.30 1.37
N PHE A 22 -1.46 16.20 1.55
CA PHE A 22 -2.91 16.22 1.74
C PHE A 22 -3.25 16.06 3.22
N GLY A 23 -4.12 16.92 3.72
CA GLY A 23 -4.55 16.86 5.11
C GLY A 23 -5.58 17.91 5.47
N SER A 24 -6.25 17.70 6.59
CA SER A 24 -7.19 18.66 7.15
C SER A 24 -6.42 19.72 7.94
N ILE A 25 -6.84 20.98 7.88
CA ILE A 25 -6.21 22.09 8.62
C ILE A 25 -7.24 22.62 9.62
N ARG A 26 -6.81 22.89 10.86
CA ARG A 26 -7.68 23.43 11.90
C ARG A 26 -8.12 24.86 11.53
N SER A 27 -9.42 25.15 11.67
CA SER A 27 -10.01 26.46 11.33
C SER A 27 -9.34 27.65 12.02
N ASN A 28 -8.89 27.49 13.28
CA ASN A 28 -8.20 28.53 14.05
C ASN A 28 -6.72 28.73 13.65
N ARG A 29 -6.36 28.53 12.38
CA ARG A 29 -5.01 28.81 11.86
C ARG A 29 -5.04 30.16 11.14
N ARG A 30 -4.14 31.08 11.51
CA ARG A 30 -4.04 32.43 10.92
C ARG A 30 -3.82 32.42 9.40
N GLU A 31 -3.25 31.34 8.88
CA GLU A 31 -3.03 31.12 7.44
C GLU A 31 -4.35 30.91 6.67
N LEU A 32 -5.45 30.55 7.35
CA LEU A 32 -6.75 30.26 6.75
C LEU A 32 -7.77 31.39 6.85
N SER A 33 -7.58 32.35 7.76
CA SER A 33 -8.48 33.51 7.91
C SER A 33 -8.59 34.37 6.64
N GLN A 34 -7.71 34.17 5.65
CA GLN A 34 -7.77 34.84 4.34
C GLN A 34 -8.48 34.00 3.26
N LEU A 35 -8.74 32.71 3.53
CA LEU A 35 -9.27 31.72 2.57
C LEU A 35 -10.74 31.34 2.84
N GLU A 36 -11.38 31.96 3.83
CA GLU A 36 -12.65 31.54 4.44
C GLU A 36 -13.91 31.71 3.56
N ASN A 37 -13.77 32.20 2.31
CA ASN A 37 -14.91 32.52 1.44
C ASN A 37 -15.35 31.40 0.47
N LEU A 38 -15.09 30.12 0.78
CA LEU A 38 -15.44 29.00 -0.12
C LEU A 38 -16.39 28.00 0.56
N ASN A 39 -17.66 28.37 0.68
CA ASN A 39 -18.76 27.42 0.87
C ASN A 39 -19.46 27.23 -0.50
N ASN A 40 -19.61 26.01 -1.02
CA ASN A 40 -20.70 25.10 -0.62
C ASN A 40 -20.86 23.87 -1.57
N ASP A 41 -21.42 22.79 -1.00
CA ASP A 41 -22.30 21.76 -1.61
C ASP A 41 -21.81 20.47 -2.28
N ARG A 42 -20.51 20.17 -2.36
CA ARG A 42 -20.08 18.77 -2.64
C ARG A 42 -18.85 18.44 -1.83
N ILE A 43 -18.78 17.23 -1.27
CA ILE A 43 -17.53 16.70 -0.71
C ILE A 43 -16.48 16.86 -1.81
N PRO A 44 -15.46 17.72 -1.62
CA PRO A 44 -14.49 17.97 -2.67
C PRO A 44 -13.82 16.65 -3.03
N LYS A 45 -13.52 16.42 -4.32
CA LYS A 45 -12.80 15.21 -4.78
C LYS A 45 -11.52 14.97 -3.97
N THR A 46 -10.87 16.05 -3.53
CA THR A 46 -9.71 16.05 -2.63
C THR A 46 -10.00 15.41 -1.27
N VAL A 47 -11.17 15.66 -0.68
CA VAL A 47 -11.57 15.07 0.61
C VAL A 47 -11.92 13.59 0.44
N ALA A 48 -12.57 13.21 -0.66
CA ALA A 48 -12.85 11.81 -0.97
C ALA A 48 -11.55 11.00 -1.19
N TYR A 49 -10.60 11.56 -1.95
CA TYR A 49 -9.27 10.96 -2.15
C TYR A 49 -8.49 10.85 -0.83
N TYR A 50 -8.50 11.92 -0.04
CA TYR A 50 -7.86 11.95 1.28
C TYR A 50 -8.43 10.89 2.21
N ASN A 51 -9.76 10.77 2.30
CA ASN A 51 -10.39 9.75 3.13
C ASN A 51 -9.95 8.36 2.68
N LYS A 52 -9.95 8.05 1.38
CA LYS A 52 -9.49 6.74 0.87
C LYS A 52 -8.05 6.40 1.28
N THR A 53 -7.16 7.39 1.35
CA THR A 53 -5.73 7.17 1.71
C THR A 53 -5.43 7.33 3.20
N LYS A 54 -6.33 7.91 4.01
CA LYS A 54 -6.08 8.18 5.44
C LYS A 54 -6.12 6.91 6.31
N PHE A 55 -6.67 5.81 5.82
CA PHE A 55 -6.95 4.61 6.64
C PHE A 55 -5.73 3.70 6.90
N GLY A 56 -4.63 3.83 6.17
CA GLY A 56 -3.54 2.85 6.20
C GLY A 56 -3.00 2.54 7.60
N PHE A 57 -2.55 3.56 8.33
CA PHE A 57 -1.91 3.36 9.64
C PHE A 57 -2.87 2.91 10.75
N ASP A 58 -4.11 3.42 10.76
CA ASP A 58 -5.12 3.05 11.79
C ASP A 58 -5.64 1.63 11.56
N VAL A 59 -5.80 1.22 10.30
CA VAL A 59 -6.17 -0.16 9.95
C VAL A 59 -5.03 -1.11 10.31
N THR A 60 -3.78 -0.76 10.00
CA THR A 60 -2.60 -1.50 10.43
C THR A 60 -2.53 -1.64 11.96
N ASP A 61 -2.67 -0.56 12.73
CA ASP A 61 -2.64 -0.61 14.20
C ASP A 61 -3.78 -1.48 14.77
N GLN A 62 -5.00 -1.34 14.24
CA GLN A 62 -6.13 -2.15 14.66
C GLN A 62 -5.97 -3.63 14.29
N GLN A 63 -5.41 -3.94 13.12
CA GLN A 63 -5.13 -5.32 12.72
C GLN A 63 -4.02 -5.95 13.57
N MET A 64 -2.93 -5.20 13.84
CA MET A 64 -1.84 -5.63 14.73
C MET A 64 -2.33 -5.89 16.16
N VAL A 65 -3.14 -4.99 16.73
CA VAL A 65 -3.66 -5.13 18.09
C VAL A 65 -4.63 -6.31 18.22
N ARG A 66 -5.39 -6.62 17.16
CA ARG A 66 -6.40 -7.71 17.18
C ARG A 66 -5.83 -9.09 16.87
N LYS A 67 -4.87 -9.20 15.94
CA LYS A 67 -4.31 -10.50 15.52
C LYS A 67 -3.08 -10.92 16.33
N TYR A 68 -2.24 -9.96 16.71
CA TYR A 68 -0.88 -10.23 17.23
C TYR A 68 -0.65 -9.61 18.61
N SER A 69 -1.59 -9.74 19.54
CA SER A 69 -1.41 -9.26 20.92
C SER A 69 -0.46 -10.16 21.73
N VAL A 70 0.81 -10.24 21.33
CA VAL A 70 1.92 -10.81 22.11
C VAL A 70 2.42 -9.85 23.21
N LYS A 71 1.73 -8.71 23.39
CA LYS A 71 2.05 -7.72 24.42
C LYS A 71 1.85 -8.34 25.80
N SER A 72 2.95 -8.69 26.46
CA SER A 72 2.93 -9.12 27.86
C SER A 72 2.85 -7.91 28.78
N LYS A 73 2.10 -8.04 29.88
CA LYS A 73 2.01 -6.99 30.91
C LYS A 73 3.38 -6.78 31.53
N SER A 74 4.01 -5.66 31.21
CA SER A 74 5.30 -5.27 31.77
C SER A 74 5.27 -3.80 32.19
N TYR A 75 5.97 -3.48 33.29
CA TYR A 75 6.09 -2.11 33.81
C TYR A 75 7.35 -1.40 33.31
N ARG A 76 8.12 -2.06 32.44
CA ARG A 76 9.36 -1.53 31.87
C ARG A 76 9.05 -1.02 30.47
N TRP A 77 8.96 0.29 30.29
CA TRP A 77 8.67 0.90 29.00
C TRP A 77 9.57 0.41 27.84
N PRO A 78 10.87 0.09 28.02
CA PRO A 78 11.69 -0.37 26.90
C PRO A 78 11.23 -1.71 26.34
N VAL A 79 10.77 -2.61 27.21
CA VAL A 79 10.26 -3.93 26.81
C VAL A 79 9.01 -3.77 25.95
N GLN A 80 8.13 -2.83 26.29
CA GLN A 80 6.96 -2.53 25.51
C GLN A 80 7.30 -1.96 24.12
N VAL A 81 8.35 -1.15 24.02
CA VAL A 81 8.83 -0.62 22.73
C VAL A 81 9.43 -1.73 21.87
N SER A 82 10.22 -2.65 22.45
CA SER A 82 10.75 -3.81 21.72
C SER A 82 9.64 -4.66 21.12
N PHE A 83 8.55 -4.90 21.86
CA PHE A 83 7.38 -5.60 21.30
C PHE A 83 6.73 -4.84 20.14
N ASN A 84 6.58 -3.52 20.25
CA ASN A 84 6.03 -2.73 19.15
C ASN A 84 6.92 -2.78 17.90
N ILE A 85 8.25 -2.82 18.04
CA ILE A 85 9.17 -2.94 16.91
C ILE A 85 9.05 -4.32 16.24
N LEU A 86 8.95 -5.40 17.03
CA LEU A 86 8.77 -6.75 16.49
C LEU A 86 7.45 -6.87 15.72
N LEU A 87 6.38 -6.27 16.23
CA LEU A 87 5.08 -6.27 15.56
C LEU A 87 5.12 -5.58 14.19
N VAL A 88 5.83 -4.45 14.08
CA VAL A 88 6.00 -3.77 12.78
C VAL A 88 6.86 -4.59 11.82
N ALA A 89 7.90 -5.28 12.33
CA ALA A 89 8.75 -6.11 11.49
C ALA A 89 8.00 -7.34 10.93
N GLU A 90 7.06 -7.90 11.69
CA GLU A 90 6.21 -9.01 11.27
C GLU A 90 5.25 -8.60 10.14
N GLU A 91 4.58 -7.46 10.25
CA GLU A 91 3.68 -6.97 9.17
C GLU A 91 4.44 -6.76 7.85
N LEU A 92 5.63 -6.16 7.92
CA LEU A 92 6.46 -6.02 6.73
C LEU A 92 6.76 -7.39 6.10
N ALA A 93 7.10 -8.39 6.91
CA ALA A 93 7.37 -9.73 6.42
C ALA A 93 6.13 -10.40 5.78
N GLU A 94 4.93 -10.16 6.31
CA GLU A 94 3.67 -10.63 5.70
C GLU A 94 3.43 -9.97 4.33
N GLU A 95 3.60 -8.65 4.21
CA GLU A 95 3.46 -7.93 2.94
C GLU A 95 4.45 -8.44 1.87
N TYR A 96 5.72 -8.68 2.26
CA TYR A 96 6.70 -9.29 1.36
C TYR A 96 6.33 -10.73 0.97
N HIS A 97 5.71 -11.49 1.87
CA HIS A 97 5.29 -12.85 1.58
C HIS A 97 4.17 -12.89 0.53
N GLU A 98 3.16 -12.03 0.67
CA GLU A 98 2.08 -11.88 -0.31
C GLU A 98 2.62 -11.47 -1.69
N PHE A 99 3.53 -10.50 -1.72
CA PHE A 99 4.17 -10.06 -2.97
C PHE A 99 4.93 -11.21 -3.69
N LEU A 100 5.72 -11.97 -2.94
CA LEU A 100 6.44 -13.12 -3.48
C LEU A 100 5.51 -14.24 -3.94
N GLN A 101 4.33 -14.36 -3.35
CA GLN A 101 3.34 -15.35 -3.73
C GLN A 101 2.65 -14.98 -5.04
N GLU A 102 2.30 -13.71 -5.23
CA GLU A 102 1.78 -13.18 -6.50
C GLU A 102 2.80 -13.36 -7.64
N GLU A 103 4.08 -13.06 -7.40
CA GLU A 103 5.14 -13.25 -8.39
C GLU A 103 5.31 -14.73 -8.77
N LYS A 104 5.23 -15.65 -7.79
CA LYS A 104 5.28 -17.09 -8.03
C LYS A 104 4.10 -17.60 -8.85
N GLU A 105 2.89 -17.12 -8.56
CA GLU A 105 1.68 -17.51 -9.31
C GLU A 105 1.78 -17.04 -10.77
N ASN A 106 2.21 -15.79 -11.00
CA ASN A 106 2.47 -15.27 -12.34
C ASN A 106 3.55 -16.07 -13.10
N LEU A 107 4.64 -16.46 -12.42
CA LEU A 107 5.69 -17.28 -13.03
C LEU A 107 5.22 -18.71 -13.33
N GLN A 108 4.38 -19.30 -12.48
CA GLN A 108 3.79 -20.61 -12.75
C GLN A 108 2.82 -20.56 -13.93
N GLU A 109 2.02 -19.51 -14.06
CA GLU A 109 1.15 -19.29 -15.21
C GLU A 109 1.97 -19.19 -16.50
N MET A 110 3.04 -18.39 -16.51
CA MET A 110 3.95 -18.27 -17.65
C MET A 110 4.67 -19.57 -18.03
N LEU A 111 5.08 -20.38 -17.05
CA LEU A 111 5.71 -21.69 -17.30
C LEU A 111 4.71 -22.68 -17.92
N SER A 112 3.46 -22.68 -17.44
CA SER A 112 2.40 -23.54 -17.97
C SER A 112 2.09 -23.21 -19.44
N ASP A 113 2.14 -21.93 -19.80
CA ASP A 113 1.95 -21.48 -21.18
C ASP A 113 3.12 -21.89 -22.09
N GLN A 114 4.36 -21.82 -21.60
CA GLN A 114 5.52 -22.31 -22.38
C GLN A 114 5.47 -23.81 -22.66
N ASP A 115 5.08 -24.61 -21.66
CA ASP A 115 4.98 -26.06 -21.84
C ASP A 115 3.90 -26.42 -22.88
N ASN A 116 2.76 -25.74 -22.85
CA ASN A 116 1.68 -25.89 -23.84
C ASN A 116 2.15 -25.51 -25.26
N ILE A 117 2.87 -24.39 -25.41
CA ILE A 117 3.43 -23.95 -26.70
C ILE A 117 4.46 -24.96 -27.22
N SER A 118 5.33 -25.48 -26.35
CA SER A 118 6.33 -26.48 -26.73
C SER A 118 5.70 -27.79 -27.21
N HIS A 119 4.58 -28.19 -26.60
CA HIS A 119 3.82 -29.37 -27.00
C HIS A 119 3.15 -29.18 -28.36
N LEU A 120 2.58 -28.00 -28.62
CA LEU A 120 1.99 -27.65 -29.91
C LEU A 120 3.04 -27.59 -31.03
N GLN A 121 4.24 -27.07 -30.77
CA GLN A 121 5.35 -27.09 -31.73
C GLN A 121 5.79 -28.52 -32.07
N LYS A 122 5.94 -29.41 -31.08
CA LYS A 122 6.23 -30.83 -31.33
C LYS A 122 5.15 -31.52 -32.15
N MET A 123 3.87 -31.20 -31.89
CA MET A 123 2.75 -31.73 -32.70
C MET A 123 2.79 -31.21 -34.14
N SER A 124 3.08 -29.91 -34.32
CA SER A 124 3.28 -29.31 -35.64
C SER A 124 4.42 -29.99 -36.41
N ASP A 125 5.59 -30.16 -35.78
CA ASP A 125 6.76 -30.78 -36.42
C ASP A 125 6.48 -32.25 -36.81
N THR A 126 5.72 -32.98 -35.99
CA THR A 126 5.30 -34.36 -36.29
C THR A 126 4.36 -34.43 -37.48
N ILE A 127 3.44 -33.46 -37.61
CA ILE A 127 2.53 -33.36 -38.76
C ILE A 127 3.31 -33.03 -40.04
N VAL A 128 4.28 -32.11 -39.96
CA VAL A 128 5.14 -31.73 -41.10
C VAL A 128 5.98 -32.93 -41.57
N GLN A 129 6.58 -33.69 -40.65
CA GLN A 129 7.35 -34.90 -40.94
C GLN A 129 6.48 -35.99 -41.61
N LYS A 130 5.26 -36.23 -41.11
CA LYS A 130 4.32 -37.20 -41.72
C LYS A 130 3.90 -36.80 -43.14
N LYS A 131 3.86 -35.49 -43.44
CA LYS A 131 3.47 -34.98 -44.76
C LYS A 131 4.60 -35.03 -45.79
N GLN A 132 5.86 -35.10 -45.35
CA GLN A 132 7.02 -35.25 -46.24
C GLN A 132 7.34 -36.72 -46.60
N ASN A 133 6.86 -37.67 -45.79
CA ASN A 133 7.06 -39.11 -45.98
C ASN A 133 5.94 -39.81 -46.77
N ASN A 134 4.98 -39.05 -47.29
CA ASN A 134 3.91 -39.47 -48.22
C ASN A 134 4.06 -38.70 -49.54
#